data_AF-A0A0F9H2Y0-F1
#
_entry.id   AF-A0A0F9H2Y0-F1
#
_cell.length_a   1.000
_cell.length_b   1.000
_cell.length_c   1.000
_cell.angle_alpha   90.00
_cell.angle_beta   90.00
_cell.angle_gamma   90.00
#
_symmetry.space_group_name_H-M   'P 1'
#
loop_
_entity.id
_entity.type
_entity.pdbx_description
1 polymer ?
#
loop_
_entity_poly.entity_id
_entity_poly.type
_entity_poly.pdbx_seq_one_letter_code
_entity_poly.pdbx_strand_id
1 'polypeptide(L)' 'MKWAIVHIFSSYNNTIVTATDLSGAETFAKCTAGMVVRASRDESSPYAAI' A
#
# COMPACT_ATOMS: atom_id res chain seq x y z
N MET A 1 17.61 2.41 16.28
CA MET A 1 16.26 2.56 15.70
C MET A 1 16.37 2.37 14.20
N LYS A 2 15.57 1.49 13.58
CA LYS A 2 15.49 1.34 12.12
C LYS A 2 14.28 2.16 11.65
N TRP A 3 14.52 3.08 10.72
CA TRP A 3 13.48 3.89 10.09
C TRP A 3 13.20 3.31 8.70
N ALA A 4 11.92 3.32 8.31
CA ALA A 4 11.46 2.90 6.99
C ALA A 4 10.62 4.03 6.40
N ILE A 5 10.67 4.18 5.08
CA ILE A 5 9.88 5.13 4.32
C ILE A 5 8.64 4.40 3.82
N VAL A 6 7.46 4.95 4.08
CA VAL A 6 6.19 4.37 3.60
C VAL A 6 5.68 5.21 2.43
N HIS A 7 5.61 4.59 1.26
CA HIS A 7 5.04 5.14 0.04
C HIS A 7 3.57 4.73 -0.09
N ILE A 8 2.67 5.69 0.01
CA ILE A 8 1.23 5.48 -0.16
C ILE A 8 0.81 6.08 -1.50
N PHE A 9 0.33 5.23 -2.40
CA PHE A 9 -0.20 5.62 -3.69
C PHE A 9 -1.70 5.34 -3.74
N SER A 10 -2.52 6.39 -3.79
CA SER A 10 -3.98 6.27 -3.88
C SER A 10 -4.45 6.71 -5.26
N SER A 11 -5.11 5.80 -5.97
CA SER A 11 -5.75 6.05 -7.26
C SER A 11 -7.25 5.74 -7.18
N TYR A 12 -8.00 6.16 -8.20
CA TYR A 12 -9.45 5.93 -8.28
C TYR A 12 -9.83 4.44 -8.23
N ASN A 13 -8.92 3.55 -8.64
CA ASN A 13 -9.18 2.10 -8.73
C ASN A 13 -8.51 1.28 -7.62
N ASN A 14 -7.49 1.81 -6.94
CA ASN A 14 -6.72 1.02 -5.98
C ASN A 14 -5.85 1.92 -5.08
N THR A 15 -5.60 1.45 -3.86
CA THR A 15 -4.59 2.00 -2.96
C THR A 15 -3.44 1.01 -2.81
N ILE A 16 -2.21 1.48 -3.04
CA ILE A 16 -0.99 0.68 -2.94
C ILE A 16 -0.11 1.30 -1.85
N VAL A 17 0.28 0.48 -0.88
CA VAL A 17 1.19 0.86 0.20
C VAL A 17 2.47 0.05 0.04
N THR A 18 3.61 0.74 -0.09
CA THR A 18 4.93 0.11 -0.21
C THR A 18 5.86 0.70 0.84
N ALA A 19 6.44 -0.14 1.70
CA ALA A 19 7.42 0.26 2.69
C ALA A 19 8.83 -0.10 2.22
N THR A 20 9.73 0.87 2.23
CA THR A 20 11.11 0.74 1.77
C THR A 20 12.10 1.21 2.85
N ASP A 21 13.36 0.83 2.69
CA ASP A 21 14.47 1.39 3.46
C ASP A 21 14.74 2.85 3.07
N LEU A 22 15.61 3.53 3.82
CA LEU A 22 15.93 4.94 3.58
C LEU A 22 16.54 5.18 2.19
N SER A 23 17.17 4.17 1.57
CA SER A 23 17.69 4.27 0.20
C SER A 23 16.65 4.00 -0.88
N GLY A 24 15.50 3.43 -0.52
CA GLY A 24 14.45 3.02 -1.46
C GLY A 24 14.78 1.77 -2.28
N ALA A 25 15.92 1.11 -2.00
CA ALA A 25 16.39 -0.05 -2.75
C ALA A 25 15.78 -1.36 -2.25
N GLU A 26 15.50 -1.45 -0.95
CA GLU A 26 14.95 -2.64 -0.32
C GLU A 26 13.48 -2.39 0.05
N THR A 27 12.59 -3.24 -0.48
CA THR A 27 11.16 -3.21 -0.13
C THR A 27 10.88 -4.20 0.98
N PHE A 28 10.49 -3.70 2.15
CA PHE A 28 10.14 -4.54 3.30
C PHE A 28 8.74 -5.15 3.18
N ALA A 29 7.78 -4.36 2.70
CA ALA A 29 6.40 -4.79 2.61
C ALA A 29 5.69 -4.05 1.47
N LYS A 30 4.81 -4.78 0.77
CA LYS A 30 3.94 -4.23 -0.26
C LYS A 30 2.53 -4.78 -0.04
N CYS A 31 1.59 -3.88 0.21
CA CYS A 31 0.17 -4.21 0.37
C CYS A 31 -0.63 -3.42 -0.67
N THR A 32 -1.66 -4.03 -1.23
CA THR A 32 -2.63 -3.33 -2.08
C THR A 32 -4.02 -3.55 -1.54
N ALA A 33 -4.91 -2.59 -1.75
CA ALA A 33 -6.29 -2.68 -1.30
C ALA A 33 -6.99 -3.91 -1.88
N GLY A 34 -6.70 -4.27 -3.13
CA GLY A 34 -7.19 -5.50 -3.78
C GLY A 34 -6.69 -6.82 -3.17
N MET A 35 -5.63 -6.82 -2.34
CA MET A 35 -5.24 -8.00 -1.56
C MET A 35 -6.09 -8.18 -0.30
N VAL A 36 -6.73 -7.10 0.17
CA VAL A 36 -7.49 -7.05 1.43
C VAL A 36 -8.99 -7.17 1.17
N VAL A 37 -9.49 -6.62 0.05
CA VAL A 37 -10.90 -6.73 -0.33
C VAL A 37 -11.17 -7.86 -1.31
N ARG A 38 -12.33 -8.53 -1.15
CA ARG A 38 -12.77 -9.61 -2.05
C ARG A 38 -13.47 -9.12 -3.32
N ALA A 39 -13.85 -7.85 -3.38
CA ALA A 39 -14.59 -7.29 -4.52
C ALA A 39 -13.85 -6.09 -5.09
N SER A 40 -13.63 -6.09 -6.42
CA SER A 40 -12.86 -5.04 -7.11
C SER A 40 -13.50 -3.64 -7.09
N ARG A 41 -14.78 -3.56 -6.71
CA ARG A 41 -15.47 -2.28 -6.45
C ARG A 41 -14.98 -1.60 -5.17
N ASP A 42 -14.53 -2.38 -4.20
CA ASP A 42 -14.17 -1.87 -2.87
C ASP A 42 -12.69 -1.48 -2.78
N GLU A 43 -11.89 -1.71 -3.83
CA GLU A 43 -10.44 -1.46 -3.87
C GLU A 43 -10.06 0.03 -3.71
N SER A 44 -11.00 0.95 -3.95
CA SER A 44 -10.81 2.40 -3.74
C SER A 44 -11.52 2.95 -2.49
N SER A 45 -12.19 2.08 -1.73
CA SER A 45 -12.87 2.46 -0.51
C SER A 45 -11.84 2.71 0.62
N PRO A 46 -12.03 3.71 1.49
CA PRO A 46 -11.14 3.95 2.63
C PRO A 46 -11.05 2.76 3.60
N TYR A 47 -12.03 1.84 3.56
CA TYR A 47 -11.97 0.58 4.32
C TYR A 47 -10.91 -0.40 3.79
N ALA A 48 -10.58 -0.32 2.50
CA ALA A 48 -9.65 -1.21 1.83
C ALA A 48 -8.19 -0.72 1.89
N ALA A 49 -7.95 0.49 2.40
CA ALA A 49 -6.64 1.13 2.42
C ALA A 49 -5.74 0.67 3.59
N ILE A 50 -6.03 -0.47 4.24
CA ILE A 50 -5.39 -0.90 5.49
C ILE A 50 -4.70 -2.26 5.39
#